data_AF-A0A8C6JDY4-F1
#
_entry.id   AF-A0A8C6JDY4-F1
#
_cell.length_a   1.000
_cell.length_b   1.000
_cell.length_c   1.000
_cell.angle_alpha   90.00
_cell.angle_beta   90.00
_cell.angle_gamma   90.00
#
_symmetry.space_group_name_H-M   'P 1'
#
loop_
_entity.id
_entity.type
_entity.pdbx_description
1 polymer ?
#
loop_
_entity_poly.entity_id
_entity_poly.type
_entity_poly.pdbx_seq_one_letter_code
_entity_poly.pdbx_strand_id
1 'polypeptide(L)'
;MQQDRCCSPQLKLKMLHRKTYHVKELQAEIDAHTDIFHSLDENGQKILRSLEGSEDAALLQRRLDNMNLRWSDLRKKSLNIRSHLEASTDQWKRLHLSLQELLAWLQLKEDELKQQAPIGGDLPTVHKQNDIHRTFKRELKTKEPVIRSALETVRILLAEQPVEGLEKLYPEPRELPPEERAHNFTKLLQRQADEVRTEWDKLNLQSADWQKKIDDALERLQGLQEAMDELDLKLRQAEVFKGSWQPVGDLLIDSLQDHLEKVKVYRAEIVPLKEKVHHVNELAHRFTPSDIQLSQYNLSCVEDLNTRWKVLQVAIDERIRQLHEAHRDFGPTSQHFLTTSVQGPWERAISPNKVPYYIK
;
A
#
# COMPACT_ATOMS: atom_id res chain seq x y z
N MET A 1 8.13 -0.38 48.47
CA MET A 1 8.19 0.00 47.05
C MET A 1 9.36 0.96 46.86
N GLN A 2 10.56 0.42 46.61
CA GLN A 2 11.73 1.22 46.22
C GLN A 2 11.65 1.43 44.71
N GLN A 3 11.49 2.69 44.30
CA GLN A 3 11.64 3.10 42.91
C GLN A 3 13.11 2.93 42.53
N ASP A 4 13.38 1.95 41.67
CA ASP A 4 14.61 1.91 40.88
C ASP A 4 14.77 3.25 40.18
N ARG A 5 15.70 4.07 40.67
CA ARG A 5 16.16 5.27 39.97
C ARG A 5 16.95 4.79 38.76
N CYS A 6 16.21 4.44 37.72
CA CYS A 6 16.76 4.15 36.40
C CYS A 6 17.59 5.37 35.98
N CYS A 7 18.91 5.18 35.91
CA CYS A 7 19.83 6.22 35.49
C CYS A 7 19.44 6.64 34.06
N SER A 8 19.07 7.92 33.89
CA SER A 8 18.60 8.45 32.60
C SER A 8 19.59 8.08 31.49
N PRO A 9 19.13 7.67 30.29
CA PRO A 9 20.02 7.34 29.18
C PRO A 9 21.01 8.46 28.82
N GLN A 10 20.62 9.70 29.10
CA GLN A 10 21.46 10.88 28.96
C GLN A 10 22.67 10.85 29.89
N LEU A 11 22.53 10.34 31.11
CA LEU A 11 23.63 10.19 32.06
C LEU A 11 24.62 9.11 31.60
N LYS A 12 24.14 8.05 30.93
CA LYS A 12 24.98 6.94 30.46
C LYS A 12 25.92 7.33 29.32
N LEU A 13 25.42 8.02 28.29
CA LEU A 13 26.27 8.45 27.18
C LEU A 13 27.22 9.59 27.59
N LYS A 14 26.79 10.43 28.54
CA LYS A 14 27.67 11.41 29.20
C LYS A 14 28.82 10.71 29.92
N MET A 15 28.51 9.68 30.71
CA MET A 15 29.54 8.85 31.34
C MET A 15 30.42 8.14 30.31
N LEU A 16 29.87 7.67 29.18
CA LEU A 16 30.65 7.04 28.12
C LEU A 16 31.67 8.02 27.52
N HIS A 17 31.25 9.22 27.11
CA HIS A 17 32.16 10.22 26.54
C HIS A 17 33.22 10.69 27.54
N ARG A 18 32.83 10.93 28.80
CA ARG A 18 33.77 11.30 29.87
C ARG A 18 34.78 10.18 30.14
N LYS A 19 34.32 8.93 30.27
CA LYS A 19 35.19 7.75 30.43
C LYS A 19 36.13 7.58 29.24
N THR A 20 35.67 7.81 28.01
CA THR A 20 36.52 7.73 26.81
C THR A 20 37.63 8.78 26.82
N TYR A 21 37.33 10.00 27.29
CA TYR A 21 38.34 11.05 27.42
C TYR A 21 39.37 10.70 28.51
N HIS A 22 38.93 10.34 29.73
CA HIS A 22 39.84 9.96 30.82
C HIS A 22 40.67 8.71 30.51
N VAL A 23 40.12 7.74 29.77
CA VAL A 23 40.89 6.55 29.36
C VAL A 23 41.98 6.91 28.35
N LYS A 24 41.78 7.93 27.51
CA LYS A 24 42.84 8.45 26.64
C LYS A 24 43.93 9.18 27.44
N GLU A 25 43.56 9.98 28.43
CA GLU A 25 44.52 10.61 29.34
C GLU A 25 45.32 9.57 30.14
N LEU A 26 44.63 8.58 30.72
CA LEU A 26 45.26 7.45 31.43
C LEU A 26 46.21 6.67 30.52
N GLN A 27 45.83 6.46 29.25
CA GLN A 27 46.70 5.79 28.28
C GLN A 27 47.96 6.63 28.01
N ALA A 28 47.82 7.94 27.81
CA ALA A 28 48.96 8.83 27.62
C ALA A 28 49.89 8.85 28.85
N GLU A 29 49.33 8.80 30.06
CA GLU A 29 50.10 8.72 31.30
C GLU A 29 50.82 7.38 31.45
N ILE A 30 50.16 6.26 31.11
CA ILE A 30 50.78 4.92 31.06
C ILE A 30 51.94 4.93 30.06
N ASP A 31 51.74 5.50 28.88
CA ASP A 31 52.76 5.56 27.83
C ASP A 31 53.96 6.40 28.29
N ALA A 32 53.72 7.55 28.92
CA ALA A 32 54.77 8.41 29.47
C ALA A 32 55.60 7.74 30.59
N HIS A 33 54.97 6.90 31.43
CA HIS A 33 55.67 6.20 32.52
C HIS A 33 56.27 4.84 32.10
N THR A 34 56.02 4.39 30.86
CA THR A 34 56.49 3.07 30.38
C THR A 34 58.02 2.99 30.38
N ASP A 35 58.72 4.03 29.94
CA ASP A 35 60.19 4.04 29.88
C ASP A 35 60.82 4.05 31.28
N ILE A 36 60.23 4.78 32.23
CA ILE A 36 60.68 4.85 33.63
C ILE A 36 60.52 3.47 34.29
N PHE A 37 59.39 2.81 34.07
CA PHE A 37 59.15 1.46 34.55
C PHE A 37 60.21 0.47 34.02
N HIS A 38 60.48 0.49 32.70
CA HIS A 38 61.48 -0.40 32.11
C HIS A 38 62.89 -0.14 32.66
N SER A 39 63.28 1.13 32.82
CA SER A 39 64.56 1.47 33.44
C SER A 39 64.67 0.98 34.89
N LEU A 40 63.61 1.13 35.68
CA LEU A 40 63.57 0.67 37.08
C LEU A 40 63.65 -0.85 37.19
N ASP A 41 62.91 -1.58 36.35
CA ASP A 41 62.96 -3.04 36.32
C ASP A 41 64.34 -3.54 35.87
N GLU A 42 64.91 -2.99 34.79
CA GLU A 42 66.26 -3.36 34.33
C GLU A 42 67.34 -3.11 35.38
N ASN A 43 67.30 -1.95 36.04
CA ASN A 43 68.25 -1.59 37.09
C ASN A 43 68.05 -2.47 38.33
N GLY A 44 66.81 -2.74 38.72
CA GLY A 44 66.47 -3.67 39.80
C GLY A 44 66.99 -5.08 39.55
N GLN A 45 66.83 -5.58 38.32
CA GLN A 45 67.35 -6.89 37.90
C GLN A 45 68.88 -6.93 37.89
N LYS A 46 69.57 -5.83 37.53
CA LYS A 46 71.04 -5.73 37.64
C LYS A 46 71.51 -5.83 39.10
N ILE A 47 70.85 -5.12 40.00
CA ILE A 47 71.18 -5.13 41.44
C ILE A 47 70.91 -6.52 42.04
N LEU A 48 69.79 -7.14 41.69
CA LEU A 48 69.45 -8.49 42.14
C LEU A 48 70.56 -9.50 41.82
N ARG A 49 71.09 -9.47 40.59
CA ARG A 49 72.23 -10.33 40.18
C ARG A 49 73.50 -10.09 40.99
N SER A 50 73.68 -8.90 41.57
CA SER A 50 74.86 -8.58 42.39
C SER A 50 74.74 -9.00 43.85
N LEU A 51 73.53 -9.30 44.33
CA LEU A 51 73.23 -9.63 45.74
C LEU A 51 73.03 -11.15 45.97
N GLU A 52 73.36 -11.99 44.98
CA GLU A 52 73.07 -13.43 44.96
C GLU A 52 73.37 -14.15 46.29
N GLY A 53 72.37 -14.85 46.82
CA GLY A 53 72.48 -15.65 48.06
C GLY A 53 72.15 -14.92 49.37
N SER A 54 71.83 -13.61 49.34
CA SER A 54 71.40 -12.83 50.51
C SER A 54 69.87 -12.80 50.70
N GLU A 55 69.40 -12.57 51.93
CA GLU A 55 67.97 -12.29 52.19
C GLU A 55 67.48 -11.01 51.50
N ASP A 56 68.37 -10.03 51.31
CA ASP A 56 68.08 -8.78 50.60
C ASP A 56 67.74 -9.01 49.13
N ALA A 57 68.40 -9.97 48.48
CA ALA A 57 68.05 -10.38 47.12
C ALA A 57 66.63 -10.96 47.05
N ALA A 58 66.22 -11.79 48.02
CA ALA A 58 64.86 -12.34 48.06
C ALA A 58 63.80 -11.26 48.31
N LEU A 59 64.10 -10.26 49.13
CA LEU A 59 63.21 -9.11 49.37
C LEU A 59 63.07 -8.22 48.12
N LEU A 60 64.18 -7.91 47.45
CA LEU A 60 64.19 -7.10 46.23
C LEU A 60 63.44 -7.81 45.09
N GLN A 61 63.65 -9.12 44.91
CA GLN A 61 62.92 -9.94 43.96
C GLN A 61 61.40 -9.80 44.16
N ARG A 62 60.91 -10.01 45.40
CA ARG A 62 59.49 -9.88 45.72
C ARG A 62 58.93 -8.50 45.40
N ARG A 63 59.70 -7.43 45.60
CA ARG A 63 59.28 -6.05 45.29
C ARG A 63 59.21 -5.79 43.78
N LEU A 64 60.19 -6.26 43.02
CA LEU A 64 60.19 -6.17 41.55
C LEU A 64 59.03 -6.96 40.96
N ASP A 65 58.81 -8.19 41.44
CA ASP A 65 57.67 -9.02 41.02
C ASP A 65 56.33 -8.34 41.31
N ASN A 66 56.18 -7.74 42.50
CA ASN A 66 54.96 -7.01 42.85
C ASN A 66 54.76 -5.77 41.95
N MET A 67 55.81 -5.01 41.68
CA MET A 67 55.75 -3.85 40.78
C MET A 67 55.35 -4.27 39.36
N ASN A 68 55.98 -5.32 38.83
CA ASN A 68 55.73 -5.85 37.50
C ASN A 68 54.30 -6.39 37.35
N LEU A 69 53.80 -7.10 38.38
CA LEU A 69 52.41 -7.54 38.45
C LEU A 69 51.44 -6.34 38.43
N ARG A 70 51.64 -5.34 39.27
CA ARG A 70 50.78 -4.15 39.34
C ARG A 70 50.79 -3.35 38.04
N TRP A 71 51.95 -3.21 37.40
CA TRP A 71 52.08 -2.53 36.11
C TRP A 71 51.35 -3.28 35.00
N SER A 72 51.52 -4.60 34.92
CA SER A 72 50.80 -5.46 33.98
C SER A 72 49.29 -5.39 34.17
N ASP A 73 48.82 -5.46 35.42
CA ASP A 73 47.39 -5.35 35.75
C ASP A 73 46.80 -3.98 35.39
N LEU A 74 47.54 -2.89 35.62
CA LEU A 74 47.12 -1.54 35.24
C LEU A 74 46.94 -1.43 33.72
N ARG A 75 47.94 -1.86 32.95
CA ARG A 75 47.87 -1.86 31.48
C ARG A 75 46.71 -2.70 30.97
N LYS A 76 46.53 -3.90 31.53
CA LYS A 76 45.42 -4.80 31.15
C LYS A 76 44.05 -4.19 31.45
N LYS A 77 43.87 -3.58 32.62
CA LYS A 77 42.61 -2.89 32.99
C LYS A 77 42.34 -1.70 32.07
N SER A 78 43.35 -0.84 31.83
CA SER A 78 43.21 0.30 30.91
C SER A 78 42.78 -0.16 29.51
N LEU A 79 43.45 -1.18 28.96
CA LEU A 79 43.12 -1.74 27.66
C LEU A 79 41.69 -2.29 27.60
N ASN A 80 41.26 -3.04 28.62
CA ASN A 80 39.90 -3.58 28.69
C ASN A 80 38.84 -2.48 28.73
N ILE A 81 39.05 -1.43 29.54
CA ILE A 81 38.12 -0.30 29.61
C ILE A 81 38.06 0.41 28.25
N ARG A 82 39.21 0.66 27.62
CA ARG A 82 39.28 1.28 26.29
C ARG A 82 38.52 0.48 25.24
N SER A 83 38.80 -0.82 25.13
CA SER A 83 38.15 -1.74 24.20
C SER A 83 36.62 -1.74 24.37
N HIS A 84 36.14 -1.78 25.61
CA HIS A 84 34.70 -1.73 25.89
C HIS A 84 34.06 -0.39 25.48
N LEU A 85 34.71 0.74 25.76
CA LEU A 85 34.21 2.06 25.38
C LEU A 85 34.19 2.28 23.87
N GLU A 86 35.23 1.81 23.16
CA GLU A 86 35.30 1.81 21.70
C GLU A 86 34.17 0.97 21.10
N ALA A 87 33.97 -0.27 21.58
CA ALA A 87 32.90 -1.15 21.12
C ALA A 87 31.50 -0.53 21.32
N SER A 88 31.25 0.07 22.49
CA SER A 88 29.99 0.77 22.75
C SER A 88 29.81 1.95 21.79
N THR A 89 30.84 2.79 21.62
CA THR A 89 30.79 3.95 20.70
C THR A 89 30.49 3.53 19.26
N ASP A 90 31.07 2.43 18.79
CA ASP A 90 30.83 1.91 17.46
C ASP A 90 29.41 1.36 17.29
N GLN A 91 28.86 0.72 18.32
CA GLN A 91 27.46 0.29 18.33
C GLN A 91 26.50 1.49 18.17
N TRP A 92 26.74 2.57 18.92
CA TRP A 92 25.97 3.81 18.83
C TRP A 92 26.04 4.45 17.43
N LYS A 93 27.22 4.49 16.80
CA LYS A 93 27.40 5.03 15.44
C LYS A 93 26.70 4.17 14.38
N ARG A 94 26.82 2.83 14.48
CA ARG A 94 26.14 1.91 13.55
C ARG A 94 24.64 2.06 13.62
N LEU A 95 24.09 2.22 14.83
CA LEU A 95 22.66 2.44 15.02
C LEU A 95 22.20 3.78 14.42
N HIS A 96 22.97 4.85 14.60
CA HIS A 96 22.67 6.14 13.99
C HIS A 96 22.58 6.06 12.46
N LEU A 97 23.57 5.43 11.82
CA LEU A 97 23.58 5.22 10.37
C LEU A 97 22.38 4.36 9.93
N SER A 98 22.11 3.28 10.66
CA SER A 98 20.97 2.41 10.38
C SER A 98 19.62 3.16 10.43
N LEU A 99 19.41 4.02 11.43
CA LEU A 99 18.20 4.84 11.53
C LEU A 99 18.10 5.85 10.36
N GLN A 100 19.20 6.46 9.94
CA GLN A 100 19.20 7.36 8.78
C GLN A 100 18.86 6.63 7.48
N GLU A 101 19.43 5.44 7.26
CA GLU A 101 19.11 4.59 6.11
C GLU A 101 17.64 4.17 6.11
N LEU A 102 17.07 3.87 7.29
CA LEU A 102 15.65 3.58 7.42
C LEU A 102 14.78 4.78 7.07
N LEU A 103 15.10 5.99 7.57
CA LEU A 103 14.36 7.21 7.22
C LEU A 103 14.40 7.50 5.72
N ALA A 104 15.57 7.41 5.10
CA ALA A 104 15.71 7.61 3.65
C ALA A 104 14.89 6.57 2.86
N TRP A 105 14.92 5.31 3.30
CA TRP A 105 14.11 4.25 2.68
C TRP A 105 12.61 4.48 2.86
N LEU A 106 12.17 4.94 4.03
CA LEU A 106 10.76 5.26 4.30
C LEU A 106 10.28 6.41 3.39
N GLN A 107 11.08 7.46 3.23
CA GLN A 107 10.79 8.55 2.31
C GLN A 107 10.66 8.07 0.86
N LEU A 108 11.62 7.27 0.40
CA LEU A 108 11.56 6.66 -0.94
C LEU A 108 10.26 5.87 -1.15
N LYS A 109 9.86 5.07 -0.15
CA LYS A 109 8.63 4.26 -0.23
C LYS A 109 7.36 5.07 -0.11
N GLU A 110 7.36 6.17 0.63
CA GLU A 110 6.25 7.11 0.64
C GLU A 110 6.05 7.74 -0.75
N ASP A 111 7.14 8.16 -1.40
CA ASP A 111 7.08 8.73 -2.75
C ASP A 111 6.65 7.71 -3.80
N GLU A 112 7.16 6.47 -3.72
CA GLU A 112 6.73 5.36 -4.58
C GLU A 112 5.23 5.07 -4.43
N LEU A 113 4.70 5.10 -3.20
CA LEU A 113 3.27 4.91 -2.95
C LEU A 113 2.44 6.06 -3.54
N LYS A 114 2.90 7.32 -3.40
CA LYS A 114 2.24 8.50 -3.99
C LYS A 114 2.16 8.41 -5.51
N GLN A 115 3.19 7.87 -6.16
CA GLN A 115 3.22 7.70 -7.62
C GLN A 115 2.22 6.66 -8.16
N GLN A 116 1.65 5.81 -7.30
CA GLN A 116 0.64 4.83 -7.75
C GLN A 116 -0.73 5.47 -8.03
N ALA A 117 -1.00 6.66 -7.50
CA ALA A 117 -2.22 7.40 -7.77
C ALA A 117 -2.18 8.09 -9.14
N PRO A 118 -3.32 8.28 -9.82
CA PRO A 118 -4.68 7.94 -9.42
C PRO A 118 -5.07 6.48 -9.73
N ILE A 119 -6.21 6.02 -9.20
CA ILE A 119 -6.78 4.70 -9.52
C ILE A 119 -7.22 4.67 -10.98
N GLY A 120 -6.96 3.56 -11.67
CA GLY A 120 -7.39 3.34 -13.06
C GLY A 120 -8.91 3.26 -13.25
N GLY A 121 -9.35 3.54 -14.48
CA GLY A 121 -10.77 3.56 -14.87
C GLY A 121 -11.34 2.25 -15.43
N ASP A 122 -10.52 1.20 -15.47
CA ASP A 122 -10.83 -0.11 -16.04
C ASP A 122 -10.16 -1.24 -15.24
N LEU A 123 -10.76 -2.44 -15.30
CA LEU A 123 -10.30 -3.60 -14.53
C LEU A 123 -8.86 -4.00 -14.82
N PRO A 124 -8.40 -4.11 -16.08
CA PRO A 124 -7.00 -4.42 -16.36
C PRO A 124 -6.01 -3.46 -15.69
N THR A 125 -6.29 -2.16 -15.75
CA THR A 125 -5.43 -1.14 -15.12
C THR A 125 -5.42 -1.28 -13.60
N VAL A 126 -6.59 -1.43 -12.96
CA VAL A 126 -6.67 -1.56 -11.50
C VAL A 126 -6.08 -2.89 -11.00
N HIS A 127 -6.24 -3.99 -11.74
CA HIS A 127 -5.57 -5.25 -11.45
C HIS A 127 -4.05 -5.11 -11.48
N LYS A 128 -3.50 -4.43 -12.50
CA LYS A 128 -2.07 -4.13 -12.57
C LYS A 128 -1.60 -3.30 -11.39
N GLN A 129 -2.37 -2.29 -10.98
CA GLN A 129 -2.08 -1.49 -9.77
C GLN A 129 -2.08 -2.37 -8.51
N ASN A 130 -3.03 -3.30 -8.38
CA ASN A 130 -3.08 -4.24 -7.27
C ASN A 130 -1.83 -5.15 -7.21
N ASP A 131 -1.36 -5.65 -8.34
CA ASP A 131 -0.16 -6.50 -8.40
C ASP A 131 1.12 -5.73 -8.04
N ILE A 132 1.23 -4.47 -8.50
CA ILE A 132 2.30 -3.56 -8.09
C ILE A 132 2.24 -3.35 -6.56
N HIS A 133 1.07 -3.03 -6.02
CA HIS A 133 0.90 -2.78 -4.59
C HIS A 133 1.14 -4.03 -3.72
N ARG A 134 0.79 -5.22 -4.22
CA ARG A 134 1.14 -6.50 -3.58
C ARG A 134 2.65 -6.69 -3.47
N THR A 135 3.41 -6.24 -4.47
CA THR A 135 4.88 -6.24 -4.42
C THR A 135 5.38 -5.25 -3.38
N PHE A 136 4.85 -4.03 -3.38
CA PHE A 136 5.16 -3.01 -2.38
C PHE A 136 4.91 -3.51 -0.94
N LYS A 137 3.76 -4.12 -0.66
CA LYS A 137 3.43 -4.69 0.66
C LYS A 137 4.36 -5.82 1.08
N ARG A 138 4.84 -6.64 0.13
CA ARG A 138 5.86 -7.67 0.43
C ARG A 138 7.16 -7.03 0.88
N GLU A 139 7.60 -5.95 0.24
CA GLU A 139 8.80 -5.23 0.63
C GLU A 139 8.67 -4.60 2.02
N LEU A 140 7.51 -4.01 2.34
CA LEU A 140 7.22 -3.55 3.72
C LEU A 140 7.38 -4.70 4.72
N LYS A 141 6.72 -5.84 4.46
CA LYS A 141 6.79 -7.02 5.34
C LYS A 141 8.23 -7.53 5.53
N THR A 142 9.06 -7.48 4.48
CA THR A 142 10.48 -7.83 4.58
C THR A 142 11.28 -6.81 5.40
N LYS A 143 10.92 -5.53 5.36
CA LYS A 143 11.61 -4.46 6.11
C LYS A 143 11.19 -4.37 7.58
N GLU A 144 9.98 -4.79 7.92
CA GLU A 144 9.42 -4.80 9.28
C GLU A 144 10.39 -5.31 10.36
N PRO A 145 11.02 -6.50 10.25
CA PRO A 145 11.94 -6.98 11.29
C PRO A 145 13.17 -6.08 11.47
N VAL A 146 13.63 -5.41 10.41
CA VAL A 146 14.77 -4.49 10.48
C VAL A 146 14.40 -3.25 11.27
N ILE A 147 13.24 -2.66 11.00
CA ILE A 147 12.72 -1.51 11.74
C ILE A 147 12.52 -1.88 13.20
N ARG A 148 11.87 -3.03 13.47
CA ARG A 148 11.61 -3.49 14.83
C ARG A 148 12.91 -3.73 15.61
N SER A 149 13.91 -4.34 14.98
CA SER A 149 15.24 -4.56 15.57
C SER A 149 15.98 -3.25 15.86
N ALA A 150 15.97 -2.29 14.94
CA ALA A 150 16.60 -0.99 15.15
C ALA A 150 15.96 -0.23 16.32
N LEU A 151 14.62 -0.17 16.37
CA LEU A 151 13.88 0.46 17.46
C LEU A 151 14.11 -0.23 18.81
N GLU A 152 14.22 -1.56 18.82
CA GLU A 152 14.52 -2.32 20.03
C GLU A 152 15.96 -2.11 20.50
N THR A 153 16.91 -2.05 19.56
CA THR A 153 18.31 -1.75 19.87
C THR A 153 18.45 -0.37 20.52
N VAL A 154 17.71 0.64 20.04
CA VAL A 154 17.62 1.95 20.71
C VAL A 154 17.13 1.79 22.13
N ARG A 155 16.03 1.06 22.36
CA ARG A 155 15.49 0.84 23.71
C ARG A 155 16.47 0.15 24.64
N ILE A 156 17.10 -0.94 24.19
CA ILE A 156 18.09 -1.71 24.97
C ILE A 156 19.29 -0.83 25.32
N LEU A 157 19.87 -0.11 24.36
CA LEU A 157 21.02 0.76 24.61
C LEU A 157 20.70 1.92 25.55
N LEU A 158 19.46 2.42 25.53
CA LEU A 158 18.99 3.38 26.51
C LEU A 158 18.81 2.73 27.91
N ALA A 159 18.48 1.43 27.97
CA ALA A 159 18.21 0.67 29.19
C ALA A 159 19.46 0.08 29.89
N GLU A 160 20.57 -0.21 29.20
CA GLU A 160 21.78 -0.83 29.78
C GLU A 160 22.37 -0.05 30.98
N GLN A 161 22.53 -0.67 32.16
CA GLN A 161 23.07 -0.05 33.37
C GLN A 161 24.59 0.21 33.23
N PRO A 162 25.16 1.27 33.86
CA PRO A 162 26.61 1.43 33.93
C PRO A 162 27.21 0.29 34.75
N VAL A 163 28.33 -0.28 34.29
CA VAL A 163 29.10 -1.28 35.04
C VAL A 163 29.45 -0.74 36.43
N GLU A 164 28.82 -1.29 37.48
CA GLU A 164 28.90 -0.92 38.90
C GLU A 164 30.31 -1.10 39.55
N GLY A 165 31.33 -1.40 38.76
CA GLY A 165 32.68 -1.70 39.24
C GLY A 165 33.69 -0.54 39.24
N LEU A 166 33.39 0.58 38.58
CA LEU A 166 34.42 1.61 38.28
C LEU A 166 34.17 3.01 38.90
N GLU A 167 33.01 3.24 39.52
CA GLU A 167 32.69 4.54 40.15
C GLU A 167 33.42 4.78 41.48
N LYS A 168 33.99 3.75 42.11
CA LYS A 168 34.60 3.87 43.45
C LYS A 168 36.08 4.30 43.47
N LEU A 169 36.72 4.52 42.31
CA LEU A 169 38.18 4.71 42.25
C LEU A 169 38.67 6.12 41.87
N TYR A 170 37.79 7.09 41.58
CA TYR A 170 38.20 8.46 41.28
C TYR A 170 37.31 9.50 41.99
N PRO A 171 37.86 10.36 42.87
CA PRO A 171 37.18 11.57 43.30
C PRO A 171 37.03 12.51 42.10
N GLU A 172 35.84 13.04 41.87
CA GLU A 172 35.55 13.97 40.77
C GLU A 172 36.46 15.21 40.80
N PRO A 173 37.19 15.50 39.71
CA PRO A 173 37.55 16.87 39.35
C PRO A 173 36.50 17.39 38.38
N ARG A 174 35.88 18.51 38.76
CA ARG A 174 35.11 19.37 37.86
C ARG A 174 36.07 20.00 36.87
N GLU A 175 35.88 19.78 35.56
CA GLU A 175 36.16 20.76 34.50
C GLU A 175 35.64 20.28 33.11
N LEU A 176 34.71 21.07 32.54
CA LEU A 176 34.46 21.32 31.11
C LEU A 176 33.71 20.24 30.27
N PRO A 177 33.46 20.45 28.95
CA PRO A 177 32.19 20.59 28.24
C PRO A 177 31.70 19.37 27.37
N PRO A 178 32.17 18.10 27.53
CA PRO A 178 31.66 16.95 26.76
C PRO A 178 30.18 16.60 27.07
N GLU A 179 29.62 17.15 28.14
CA GLU A 179 28.28 16.83 28.63
C GLU A 179 27.17 17.21 27.65
N GLU A 180 27.35 18.30 26.90
CA GLU A 180 26.38 18.77 25.91
C GLU A 180 26.38 17.89 24.65
N ARG A 181 27.55 17.43 24.18
CA ARG A 181 27.66 16.62 22.95
C ARG A 181 27.01 15.25 23.11
N ALA A 182 27.27 14.59 24.25
CA ALA A 182 26.64 13.30 24.55
C ALA A 182 25.12 13.44 24.71
N HIS A 183 24.68 14.49 25.41
CA HIS A 183 23.25 14.80 25.56
C HIS A 183 22.55 15.01 24.23
N ASN A 184 23.18 15.77 23.33
CA ASN A 184 22.66 16.04 22.00
C ASN A 184 22.59 14.77 21.14
N PHE A 185 23.56 13.86 21.26
CA PHE A 185 23.58 12.62 20.49
C PHE A 185 22.51 11.61 20.93
N THR A 186 22.30 11.41 22.24
CA THR A 186 21.21 10.54 22.73
C THR A 186 19.84 11.08 22.33
N LYS A 187 19.63 12.40 22.46
CA LYS A 187 18.40 13.06 22.01
C LYS A 187 18.18 12.92 20.51
N LEU A 188 19.25 13.04 19.72
CA LEU A 188 19.19 12.86 18.28
C LEU A 188 18.73 11.45 17.91
N LEU A 189 19.34 10.42 18.51
CA LEU A 189 18.98 9.02 18.24
C LEU A 189 17.56 8.69 18.68
N GLN A 190 17.13 9.19 19.84
CA GLN A 190 15.76 9.01 20.30
C GLN A 190 14.78 9.68 19.32
N ARG A 191 15.06 10.92 18.91
CA ARG A 191 14.25 11.63 17.90
C ARG A 191 14.19 10.86 16.58
N GLN A 192 15.32 10.37 16.08
CA GLN A 192 15.37 9.57 14.85
C GLN A 192 14.59 8.26 14.98
N ALA A 193 14.67 7.58 16.13
CA ALA A 193 13.93 6.36 16.38
C ALA A 193 12.41 6.62 16.44
N ASP A 194 12.00 7.71 17.08
CA ASP A 194 10.60 8.12 17.11
C ASP A 194 10.11 8.51 15.71
N GLU A 195 10.93 9.22 14.93
CA GLU A 195 10.64 9.59 13.53
C GLU A 195 10.52 8.36 12.62
N VAL A 196 11.42 7.39 12.74
CA VAL A 196 11.32 6.09 12.03
C VAL A 196 10.01 5.40 12.38
N ARG A 197 9.61 5.39 13.66
CA ARG A 197 8.34 4.78 14.09
C ARG A 197 7.15 5.50 13.46
N THR A 198 7.10 6.83 13.54
CA THR A 198 5.98 7.61 13.02
C THR A 198 5.84 7.48 11.52
N GLU A 199 6.93 7.58 10.76
CA GLU A 199 6.89 7.43 9.30
C GLU A 199 6.58 6.00 8.88
N TRP A 200 7.06 4.99 9.63
CA TRP A 200 6.68 3.60 9.40
C TRP A 200 5.18 3.35 9.61
N ASP A 201 4.62 3.83 10.72
CA ASP A 201 3.20 3.65 11.04
C ASP A 201 2.32 4.39 10.01
N LYS A 202 2.71 5.62 9.64
CA LYS A 202 2.06 6.42 8.60
C LYS A 202 2.10 5.73 7.24
N LEU A 203 3.25 5.21 6.81
CA LEU A 203 3.40 4.51 5.54
C LEU A 203 2.53 3.24 5.49
N ASN A 204 2.46 2.49 6.60
CA ASN A 204 1.58 1.32 6.70
C ASN A 204 0.11 1.70 6.62
N LEU A 205 -0.31 2.78 7.28
CA LEU A 205 -1.67 3.29 7.20
C LEU A 205 -2.02 3.72 5.77
N GLN A 206 -1.18 4.54 5.13
CA GLN A 206 -1.37 4.96 3.75
C GLN A 206 -1.42 3.78 2.78
N SER A 207 -0.56 2.77 2.99
CA SER A 207 -0.55 1.53 2.21
C SER A 207 -1.85 0.73 2.36
N ALA A 208 -2.40 0.66 3.58
CA ALA A 208 -3.68 0.02 3.85
C ALA A 208 -4.85 0.78 3.21
N ASP A 209 -4.87 2.11 3.34
CA ASP A 209 -5.88 2.98 2.70
C ASP A 209 -5.84 2.87 1.18
N TRP A 210 -4.64 2.80 0.60
CA TRP A 210 -4.47 2.60 -0.84
C TRP A 210 -4.95 1.22 -1.30
N GLN A 211 -4.69 0.16 -0.52
CA GLN A 211 -5.25 -1.16 -0.82
C GLN A 211 -6.78 -1.13 -0.80
N LYS A 212 -7.38 -0.51 0.23
CA LYS A 212 -8.84 -0.37 0.32
C LYS A 212 -9.41 0.36 -0.90
N LYS A 213 -8.76 1.43 -1.33
CA LYS A 213 -9.11 2.17 -2.55
C LYS A 213 -9.08 1.27 -3.80
N ILE A 214 -8.04 0.45 -3.96
CA ILE A 214 -7.94 -0.53 -5.05
C ILE A 214 -9.09 -1.55 -4.97
N ASP A 215 -9.35 -2.11 -3.79
CA ASP A 215 -10.36 -3.14 -3.61
C ASP A 215 -11.78 -2.58 -3.90
N ASP A 216 -12.10 -1.40 -3.37
CA ASP A 216 -13.36 -0.69 -3.64
C ASP A 216 -13.53 -0.39 -5.15
N ALA A 217 -12.44 -0.04 -5.84
CA ALA A 217 -12.46 0.22 -7.28
C ALA A 217 -12.71 -1.06 -8.08
N LEU A 218 -12.04 -2.16 -7.72
CA LEU A 218 -12.24 -3.47 -8.35
C LEU A 218 -13.69 -3.93 -8.19
N GLU A 219 -14.26 -3.85 -6.98
CA GLU A 219 -15.65 -4.25 -6.72
C GLU A 219 -16.63 -3.46 -7.59
N ARG A 220 -16.48 -2.13 -7.64
CA ARG A 220 -17.37 -1.27 -8.44
C ARG A 220 -17.25 -1.54 -9.94
N LEU A 221 -16.02 -1.67 -10.44
CA LEU A 221 -15.77 -1.93 -11.86
C LEU A 221 -16.24 -3.33 -12.28
N GLN A 222 -16.07 -4.32 -11.41
CA GLN A 222 -16.57 -5.68 -11.63
C GLN A 222 -18.10 -5.69 -11.65
N GLY A 223 -18.76 -5.03 -10.69
CA GLY A 223 -20.22 -4.92 -10.68
C GLY A 223 -20.76 -4.24 -11.95
N LEU A 224 -20.09 -3.19 -12.43
CA LEU A 224 -20.44 -2.56 -13.71
C LEU A 224 -20.24 -3.52 -14.89
N GLN A 225 -19.11 -4.23 -14.96
CA GLN A 225 -18.84 -5.20 -16.02
C GLN A 225 -19.89 -6.31 -16.04
N GLU A 226 -20.19 -6.93 -14.91
CA GLU A 226 -21.17 -8.01 -14.80
C GLU A 226 -22.57 -7.55 -15.25
N ALA A 227 -22.99 -6.36 -14.85
CA ALA A 227 -24.26 -5.78 -15.29
C ALA A 227 -24.28 -5.48 -16.80
N MET A 228 -23.16 -4.97 -17.35
CA MET A 228 -23.02 -4.75 -18.79
C MET A 228 -23.06 -6.06 -19.59
N ASP A 229 -22.34 -7.09 -19.14
CA ASP A 229 -22.28 -8.40 -19.79
C ASP A 229 -23.65 -9.09 -19.77
N GLU A 230 -24.37 -9.00 -18.64
CA GLU A 230 -25.73 -9.52 -18.54
C GLU A 230 -26.71 -8.81 -19.48
N LEU A 231 -26.63 -7.48 -19.55
CA LEU A 231 -27.45 -6.67 -20.46
C LEU A 231 -27.11 -6.97 -21.92
N ASP A 232 -25.82 -7.04 -22.28
CA ASP A 232 -25.37 -7.37 -23.64
C ASP A 232 -25.92 -8.71 -24.09
N LEU A 233 -25.81 -9.74 -23.24
CA LEU A 233 -26.34 -11.08 -23.54
C LEU A 233 -27.84 -11.03 -23.83
N LYS A 234 -28.62 -10.33 -22.99
CA LYS A 234 -30.07 -10.22 -23.16
C LYS A 234 -30.45 -9.40 -24.40
N LEU A 235 -29.72 -8.33 -24.70
CA LEU A 235 -29.91 -7.55 -25.92
C LEU A 235 -29.59 -8.37 -27.17
N ARG A 236 -28.50 -9.13 -27.19
CA ARG A 236 -28.17 -10.04 -28.30
C ARG A 236 -29.26 -11.08 -28.55
N GLN A 237 -29.76 -11.71 -27.48
CA GLN A 237 -30.89 -12.65 -27.58
C GLN A 237 -32.11 -11.99 -28.21
N ALA A 238 -32.39 -10.74 -27.83
CA ALA A 238 -33.52 -10.00 -28.35
C ALA A 238 -33.33 -9.53 -29.80
N GLU A 239 -32.12 -9.13 -30.16
CA GLU A 239 -31.74 -8.77 -31.52
C GLU A 239 -31.82 -9.98 -32.48
N VAL A 240 -31.44 -11.17 -32.01
CA VAL A 240 -31.62 -12.42 -32.77
C VAL A 240 -33.10 -12.72 -33.00
N PHE A 241 -33.95 -12.56 -31.98
CA PHE A 241 -35.39 -12.73 -32.16
C PHE A 241 -35.97 -11.73 -33.17
N LYS A 242 -35.59 -10.45 -33.06
CA LYS A 242 -35.93 -9.41 -34.04
C LYS A 242 -35.45 -9.80 -35.45
N GLY A 243 -34.23 -10.32 -35.58
CA GLY A 243 -33.65 -10.76 -36.85
C GLY A 243 -34.38 -11.93 -37.51
N SER A 244 -35.19 -12.68 -36.75
CA SER A 244 -36.02 -13.78 -37.29
C SER A 244 -37.30 -13.31 -37.99
N TRP A 245 -37.62 -12.01 -37.95
CA TRP A 245 -38.86 -11.51 -38.55
C TRP A 245 -38.76 -11.44 -40.07
N GLN A 246 -39.72 -12.06 -40.74
CA GLN A 246 -39.92 -11.91 -42.17
C GLN A 246 -40.54 -10.54 -42.49
N PRO A 247 -40.27 -9.95 -43.67
CA PRO A 247 -41.00 -8.78 -44.16
C PRO A 247 -42.51 -8.99 -44.07
N VAL A 248 -43.28 -7.96 -43.68
CA VAL A 248 -44.74 -8.11 -43.48
C VAL A 248 -45.45 -8.54 -44.75
N GLY A 249 -44.95 -8.13 -45.93
CA GLY A 249 -45.50 -8.51 -47.23
C GLY A 249 -45.35 -10.00 -47.57
N ASP A 250 -44.45 -10.72 -46.91
CA ASP A 250 -44.21 -12.15 -47.15
C ASP A 250 -45.05 -13.05 -46.22
N LEU A 251 -45.79 -12.46 -45.29
CA LEU A 251 -46.63 -13.20 -44.34
C LEU A 251 -47.97 -13.57 -44.97
N LEU A 252 -48.52 -14.71 -44.55
CA LEU A 252 -49.88 -15.09 -44.91
C LEU A 252 -50.87 -14.19 -44.16
N ILE A 253 -51.88 -13.70 -44.87
CA ILE A 253 -52.92 -12.81 -44.31
C ILE A 253 -53.58 -13.44 -43.08
N ASP A 254 -53.87 -14.73 -43.14
CA ASP A 254 -54.52 -15.48 -42.07
C ASP A 254 -53.63 -15.63 -40.81
N SER A 255 -52.30 -15.53 -40.96
CA SER A 255 -51.35 -15.63 -39.82
C SER A 255 -50.93 -14.27 -39.24
N LEU A 256 -51.36 -13.14 -39.83
CA LEU A 256 -50.99 -11.80 -39.37
C LEU A 256 -51.37 -11.54 -37.90
N GLN A 257 -52.53 -12.05 -37.47
CA GLN A 257 -52.99 -11.92 -36.09
C GLN A 257 -52.08 -12.68 -35.12
N ASP A 258 -51.70 -13.92 -35.46
CA ASP A 258 -50.80 -14.74 -34.64
C ASP A 258 -49.42 -14.08 -34.51
N HIS A 259 -48.90 -13.52 -35.61
CA HIS A 259 -47.64 -12.77 -35.58
C HIS A 259 -47.75 -11.50 -34.73
N LEU A 260 -48.87 -10.77 -34.81
CA LEU A 260 -49.12 -9.57 -34.00
C LEU A 260 -49.17 -9.91 -32.51
N GLU A 261 -49.88 -10.97 -32.14
CA GLU A 261 -49.96 -11.46 -30.76
C GLU A 261 -48.59 -11.91 -30.25
N LYS A 262 -47.84 -12.68 -31.05
CA LYS A 262 -46.48 -13.11 -30.71
C LYS A 262 -45.55 -11.92 -30.43
N VAL A 263 -45.56 -10.88 -31.26
CA VAL A 263 -44.72 -9.69 -31.05
C VAL A 263 -45.19 -8.87 -29.84
N LYS A 264 -46.50 -8.81 -29.55
CA LYS A 264 -47.03 -8.16 -28.34
C LYS A 264 -46.64 -8.89 -27.05
N VAL A 265 -46.70 -10.23 -27.04
CA VAL A 265 -46.22 -11.04 -25.92
C VAL A 265 -44.73 -10.80 -25.73
N TYR A 266 -43.96 -10.86 -26.81
CA TYR A 266 -42.53 -10.58 -26.75
C TYR A 266 -42.20 -9.17 -26.23
N ARG A 267 -42.98 -8.15 -26.62
CA ARG A 267 -42.86 -6.79 -26.08
C ARG A 267 -43.03 -6.76 -24.56
N ALA A 268 -43.94 -7.58 -24.01
CA ALA A 268 -44.10 -7.70 -22.56
C ALA A 268 -42.92 -8.44 -21.90
N GLU A 269 -42.38 -9.48 -22.55
CA GLU A 269 -41.23 -10.25 -22.08
C GLU A 269 -39.96 -9.41 -21.97
N ILE A 270 -39.78 -8.41 -22.83
CA ILE A 270 -38.58 -7.56 -22.80
C ILE A 270 -38.69 -6.35 -21.84
N VAL A 271 -39.85 -6.09 -21.23
CA VAL A 271 -40.01 -4.97 -20.27
C VAL A 271 -38.94 -4.99 -19.15
N PRO A 272 -38.59 -6.14 -18.54
CA PRO A 272 -37.55 -6.20 -17.51
C PRO A 272 -36.16 -5.75 -17.95
N LEU A 273 -35.85 -5.73 -19.26
CA LEU A 273 -34.57 -5.19 -19.75
C LEU A 273 -34.41 -3.70 -19.43
N LYS A 274 -35.51 -2.94 -19.33
CA LYS A 274 -35.47 -1.52 -18.95
C LYS A 274 -34.81 -1.32 -17.58
N GLU A 275 -35.13 -2.19 -16.62
CA GLU A 275 -34.54 -2.14 -15.28
C GLU A 275 -33.05 -2.47 -15.31
N LYS A 276 -32.63 -3.40 -16.18
CA LYS A 276 -31.20 -3.72 -16.37
C LYS A 276 -30.43 -2.55 -16.99
N VAL A 277 -31.01 -1.89 -17.98
CA VAL A 277 -30.44 -0.66 -18.58
C VAL A 277 -30.30 0.44 -17.52
N HIS A 278 -31.33 0.64 -16.70
CA HIS A 278 -31.26 1.60 -15.60
C HIS A 278 -30.16 1.22 -14.61
N HIS A 279 -30.07 -0.06 -14.22
CA HIS A 279 -29.05 -0.55 -13.31
C HIS A 279 -27.62 -0.31 -13.82
N VAL A 280 -27.34 -0.61 -15.09
CA VAL A 280 -26.03 -0.33 -15.72
C VAL A 280 -25.71 1.17 -15.67
N ASN A 281 -26.68 2.02 -16.01
CA ASN A 281 -26.50 3.47 -15.96
C ASN A 281 -26.28 3.98 -14.53
N GLU A 282 -27.02 3.48 -13.55
CA GLU A 282 -26.82 3.81 -12.14
C GLU A 282 -25.42 3.42 -11.66
N LEU A 283 -24.95 2.22 -12.02
CA LEU A 283 -23.60 1.79 -11.70
C LEU A 283 -22.54 2.68 -12.36
N ALA A 284 -22.72 3.04 -13.63
CA ALA A 284 -21.83 3.97 -14.33
C ALA A 284 -21.84 5.37 -13.69
N HIS A 285 -23.00 5.87 -13.28
CA HIS A 285 -23.13 7.19 -12.67
C HIS A 285 -22.46 7.30 -11.29
N ARG A 286 -22.33 6.20 -10.53
CA ARG A 286 -21.59 6.17 -9.26
C ARG A 286 -20.11 6.54 -9.41
N PHE A 287 -19.55 6.45 -10.62
CA PHE A 287 -18.19 6.90 -10.89
C PHE A 287 -18.08 8.42 -11.10
N THR A 288 -19.15 9.12 -11.51
CA THR A 288 -19.15 10.57 -11.74
C THR A 288 -18.79 11.42 -10.51
N PRO A 289 -19.36 11.15 -9.31
CA PRO A 289 -18.95 11.85 -8.09
C PRO A 289 -17.71 11.23 -7.42
N SER A 290 -17.15 10.13 -7.96
CA SER A 290 -15.99 9.46 -7.40
C SER A 290 -14.68 10.03 -7.97
N ASP A 291 -13.57 9.87 -7.25
CA ASP A 291 -12.22 10.20 -7.75
C ASP A 291 -11.73 9.27 -8.88
N ILE A 292 -12.55 8.28 -9.28
CA ILE A 292 -12.23 7.27 -10.30
C ILE A 292 -12.95 7.66 -11.60
N GLN A 293 -12.18 8.07 -12.60
CA GLN A 293 -12.71 8.34 -13.93
C GLN A 293 -12.83 7.03 -14.71
N LEU A 294 -14.03 6.67 -15.16
CA LEU A 294 -14.23 5.51 -16.03
C LEU A 294 -13.41 5.66 -17.33
N SER A 295 -12.87 4.54 -17.80
CA SER A 295 -12.16 4.52 -19.08
C SER A 295 -13.09 4.84 -20.25
N GLN A 296 -12.53 5.41 -21.32
CA GLN A 296 -13.28 5.69 -22.56
C GLN A 296 -13.95 4.43 -23.14
N TYR A 297 -13.32 3.27 -22.97
CA TYR A 297 -13.87 1.98 -23.38
C TYR A 297 -15.19 1.68 -22.64
N ASN A 298 -15.17 1.74 -21.30
CA ASN A 298 -16.36 1.46 -20.50
C ASN A 298 -17.50 2.45 -20.79
N LEU A 299 -17.18 3.73 -20.95
CA LEU A 299 -18.17 4.75 -21.34
C LEU A 299 -18.82 4.42 -22.69
N SER A 300 -18.01 4.09 -23.69
CA SER A 300 -18.50 3.74 -25.03
C SER A 300 -19.36 2.46 -25.01
N CYS A 301 -19.02 1.47 -24.18
CA CYS A 301 -19.82 0.26 -24.00
C CYS A 301 -21.20 0.57 -23.39
N VAL A 302 -21.26 1.39 -22.34
CA VAL A 302 -22.53 1.81 -21.73
C VAL A 302 -23.40 2.57 -22.74
N GLU A 303 -22.80 3.47 -23.53
CA GLU A 303 -23.50 4.21 -24.59
C GLU A 303 -24.03 3.29 -25.71
N ASP A 304 -23.24 2.31 -26.14
CA ASP A 304 -23.67 1.31 -27.13
C ASP A 304 -24.88 0.50 -26.64
N LEU A 305 -24.81 -0.04 -25.41
CA LEU A 305 -25.91 -0.82 -24.82
C LEU A 305 -27.20 0.01 -24.73
N ASN A 306 -27.09 1.26 -24.29
CA ASN A 306 -28.21 2.20 -24.26
C ASN A 306 -28.82 2.46 -25.64
N THR A 307 -27.96 2.60 -26.66
CA THR A 307 -28.38 2.86 -28.04
C THR A 307 -29.08 1.64 -28.63
N ARG A 308 -28.52 0.44 -28.46
CA ARG A 308 -29.10 -0.84 -28.91
C ARG A 308 -30.45 -1.11 -28.27
N TRP A 309 -30.59 -0.86 -26.97
CA TRP A 309 -31.88 -0.94 -26.28
C TRP A 309 -32.94 -0.02 -26.91
N LYS A 310 -32.61 1.27 -27.12
CA LYS A 310 -33.54 2.22 -27.75
C LYS A 310 -33.94 1.79 -29.17
N VAL A 311 -32.99 1.36 -29.97
CA VAL A 311 -33.23 0.88 -31.34
C VAL A 311 -34.12 -0.37 -31.35
N LEU A 312 -33.91 -1.29 -30.40
CA LEU A 312 -34.74 -2.49 -30.25
C LEU A 312 -36.18 -2.12 -29.89
N GLN A 313 -36.39 -1.20 -28.95
CA GLN A 313 -37.73 -0.73 -28.57
C GLN A 313 -38.48 -0.15 -29.77
N VAL A 314 -37.84 0.76 -30.52
CA VAL A 314 -38.42 1.37 -31.73
C VAL A 314 -38.76 0.30 -32.76
N ALA A 315 -37.88 -0.67 -32.97
CA ALA A 315 -38.12 -1.74 -33.96
C ALA A 315 -39.32 -2.64 -33.61
N ILE A 316 -39.53 -2.94 -32.32
CA ILE A 316 -40.68 -3.73 -31.86
C ILE A 316 -41.98 -2.96 -32.03
N ASP A 317 -42.00 -1.68 -31.61
CA ASP A 317 -43.18 -0.84 -31.74
C ASP A 317 -43.56 -0.63 -33.22
N GLU A 318 -42.55 -0.42 -34.08
CA GLU A 318 -42.74 -0.31 -35.53
C GLU A 318 -43.25 -1.63 -36.14
N ARG A 319 -42.74 -2.79 -35.70
CA ARG A 319 -43.23 -4.09 -36.17
C ARG A 319 -44.69 -4.32 -35.80
N ILE A 320 -45.09 -3.96 -34.58
CA ILE A 320 -46.49 -4.04 -34.13
C ILE A 320 -47.38 -3.15 -34.99
N ARG A 321 -46.92 -1.92 -35.27
CA ARG A 321 -47.64 -0.96 -36.13
C ARG A 321 -47.85 -1.54 -37.53
N GLN A 322 -46.79 -2.04 -38.18
CA GLN A 322 -46.87 -2.61 -39.52
C GLN A 322 -47.78 -3.84 -39.60
N LEU A 323 -47.68 -4.76 -38.63
CA LEU A 323 -48.55 -5.93 -38.56
C LEU A 323 -50.02 -5.55 -38.31
N HIS A 324 -50.26 -4.55 -37.45
CA HIS A 324 -51.60 -4.06 -37.18
C HIS A 324 -52.22 -3.37 -38.41
N GLU A 325 -51.44 -2.56 -39.13
CA GLU A 325 -51.86 -1.94 -40.40
C GLU A 325 -52.15 -3.00 -41.46
N ALA A 326 -51.25 -3.97 -41.65
CA ALA A 326 -51.48 -5.07 -42.58
C ALA A 326 -52.71 -5.89 -42.22
N HIS A 327 -52.94 -6.18 -40.94
CA HIS A 327 -54.13 -6.89 -40.49
C HIS A 327 -55.42 -6.07 -40.69
N ARG A 328 -55.37 -4.75 -40.44
CA ARG A 328 -56.50 -3.83 -40.70
C ARG A 328 -56.83 -3.76 -42.21
N ASP A 329 -55.80 -3.64 -43.04
CA ASP A 329 -55.94 -3.38 -44.47
C ASP A 329 -56.14 -4.66 -45.28
N PHE A 330 -55.71 -5.83 -44.83
CA PHE A 330 -55.84 -7.08 -45.60
C PHE A 330 -56.53 -8.21 -44.84
N GLY A 331 -56.82 -8.05 -43.55
CA GLY A 331 -57.48 -9.08 -42.75
C GLY A 331 -58.90 -9.42 -43.20
N PRO A 332 -59.52 -10.46 -42.62
CA PRO A 332 -60.81 -11.00 -43.08
C PRO A 332 -62.00 -10.04 -42.98
N THR A 333 -61.87 -8.96 -42.19
CA THR A 333 -62.88 -7.89 -42.10
C THR A 333 -62.58 -6.70 -43.01
N SER A 334 -61.45 -6.72 -43.72
CA SER A 334 -61.01 -5.64 -44.59
C SER A 334 -61.80 -5.61 -45.90
N GLN A 335 -62.10 -4.40 -46.36
CA GLN A 335 -62.66 -4.12 -47.69
C GLN A 335 -61.65 -3.44 -48.63
N HIS A 336 -60.38 -3.37 -48.24
CA HIS A 336 -59.33 -2.65 -48.96
C HIS A 336 -59.18 -3.12 -50.42
N PHE A 337 -59.27 -4.43 -50.67
CA PHE A 337 -59.25 -5.02 -52.03
C PHE A 337 -60.39 -4.48 -52.93
N LEU A 338 -61.52 -4.09 -52.34
CA LEU A 338 -62.68 -3.55 -53.07
C LEU A 338 -62.50 -2.08 -53.46
N THR A 339 -61.51 -1.37 -52.87
CA THR A 339 -61.28 0.06 -53.10
C THR A 339 -60.40 0.30 -54.33
N THR A 340 -59.41 -0.57 -54.56
CA THR A 340 -58.54 -0.54 -55.75
C THR A 340 -59.26 -0.96 -57.03
N SER A 341 -60.38 -1.68 -56.90
CA SER A 341 -61.15 -2.22 -58.03
C SER A 341 -62.17 -1.24 -58.64
N VAL A 342 -62.27 -0.02 -58.12
CA VAL A 342 -63.24 1.00 -58.56
C VAL A 342 -62.51 2.18 -59.17
N GLN A 343 -62.85 2.52 -60.41
CA GLN A 343 -62.32 3.68 -61.12
C GLN A 343 -63.46 4.66 -61.45
N GLY A 344 -63.15 5.96 -61.45
CA GLY A 344 -64.11 7.01 -61.79
C GLY A 344 -64.77 6.74 -63.15
N PRO A 345 -66.08 7.04 -63.32
CA PRO A 345 -66.95 7.85 -62.46
C PRO A 345 -67.62 7.09 -61.30
N TRP A 346 -67.33 5.81 -61.11
CA TRP A 346 -68.03 5.03 -60.09
C TRP A 346 -67.43 5.24 -58.70
N GLU A 347 -68.28 5.41 -57.70
CA GLU A 347 -67.94 5.45 -56.28
C GLU A 347 -68.64 4.31 -55.55
N ARG A 348 -68.00 3.75 -54.52
CA ARG A 348 -68.57 2.64 -53.76
C ARG A 348 -69.33 3.18 -52.55
N ALA A 349 -70.54 2.69 -52.34
CA ALA A 349 -71.38 2.98 -51.18
C ALA A 349 -71.82 1.68 -50.48
N ILE A 350 -72.19 1.77 -49.20
CA ILE A 350 -72.66 0.63 -48.40
C ILE A 350 -74.10 0.89 -47.97
N SER A 351 -74.97 -0.07 -48.23
CA SER A 351 -76.39 0.06 -47.87
C SER A 351 -76.59 -0.10 -46.36
N PRO A 352 -77.73 0.35 -45.80
CA PRO A 352 -78.04 0.15 -44.38
C PRO A 352 -77.96 -1.32 -43.92
N ASN A 353 -78.11 -2.27 -44.85
CA ASN A 353 -78.02 -3.71 -44.62
C ASN A 353 -76.59 -4.27 -44.81
N LYS A 354 -75.57 -3.40 -44.85
CA LYS A 354 -74.14 -3.75 -45.03
C LYS A 354 -73.80 -4.44 -46.36
N VAL A 355 -74.67 -4.34 -47.36
CA VAL A 355 -74.39 -4.84 -48.72
C VAL A 355 -73.68 -3.73 -49.51
N PRO A 356 -72.47 -3.97 -50.05
CA PRO A 356 -71.78 -3.01 -50.92
C PRO A 356 -72.49 -2.83 -52.26
N TYR A 357 -72.57 -1.59 -52.75
CA TYR A 357 -73.07 -1.25 -54.09
C TYR A 357 -72.24 -0.12 -54.72
N TYR A 358 -72.36 0.06 -56.03
CA TYR A 358 -71.66 1.11 -56.77
C TYR A 358 -72.65 2.18 -57.24
N ILE A 359 -72.30 3.43 -57.02
CA ILE A 359 -73.00 4.62 -57.52
C ILE A 359 -72.10 5.30 -58.56
N LYS A 360 -72.69 6.03 -59.49
CA LYS A 360 -71.99 6.72 -60.58
C LYS A 360 -72.00 8.22 -60.35
#